data_AF-A0A158B4Z1-F1
#
_entry.id   AF-A0A158B4Z1-F1
#
_cell.length_a   1.000
_cell.length_b   1.000
_cell.length_c   1.000
_cell.angle_alpha   90.00
_cell.angle_beta   90.00
_cell.angle_gamma   90.00
#
_symmetry.space_group_name_H-M   'P 1'
#
loop_
_entity.id
_entity.type
_entity.pdbx_description
1 polymer ?
#
loop_
_entity_poly.entity_id
_entity_poly.type
_entity_poly.pdbx_seq_one_letter_code
_entity_poly.pdbx_strand_id
1 'polypeptide(L)'
;MPTDVDNITDEQIASIADRLTEEGRKVSPMTVRAEAGSGSVVAIAAALQRWREARSPDMPQQQAQTGLPDDLAETLVNVARRLWTVSRDETERASGQRLSAVSQRLSTALAERDEALVEFEKTGDEAAKNRQQMTEMSSALRASEESVARLREEFDAATARAQTAEARSEEAVRLASAEHVELESVKASLEEERRAKEALNAALAGKDEALARIAEERDQARQQYEQLNASLAGKDEALARIAEERDQAWQRHEQLNASLAGKDEALARIAEERDQARQQHEQLNASLAGKDEALARIAGERDQARQQHEQLNASLAGKDEALARIAEERDHARQQHEALGLVSQEKSAEAERLSQDANAAHARAQAAEAQASETLARVAALEAELNEARSALAAERESAAQRSAEVSAQRDQAERVGGELDEARKQISALMSEKAEQGAELARVSNDVNALRERAEAAEKNATDLAKRLVEKEQGEESELASLQRQFSAQAKAHSKAYDELRANAEQWVTYAKDLRQRLDVSNEKILFIDARSTGEVALMRRLAVELERLKPDHELVFREAQQKLIGDKMAQQLAQKGYRYDPATAVMSKIES
;
A
#
# COMPACT_ATOMS: atom_id res chain seq x y z
N MET A 1 32.20 6.91 103.14
CA MET A 1 33.21 6.76 104.21
C MET A 1 34.26 7.85 104.03
N PRO A 2 34.64 8.59 105.08
CA PRO A 2 35.88 9.37 105.06
C PRO A 2 37.06 8.42 104.88
N THR A 3 38.11 8.88 104.20
CA THR A 3 39.39 8.18 104.16
C THR A 3 40.15 8.46 105.46
N ASP A 4 40.65 7.42 106.12
CA ASP A 4 41.82 7.60 106.99
C ASP A 4 42.96 8.12 106.12
N VAL A 5 43.43 9.32 106.43
CA VAL A 5 44.64 9.91 105.85
C VAL A 5 45.69 9.82 106.92
N ASP A 6 46.78 9.09 106.65
CA ASP A 6 47.89 8.90 107.59
C ASP A 6 48.47 10.24 108.02
N ASN A 7 48.04 10.72 109.19
CA ASN A 7 48.49 11.97 109.78
C ASN A 7 49.82 11.73 110.50
N ILE A 8 50.92 11.91 109.77
CA ILE A 8 52.26 11.95 110.34
C ILE A 8 52.31 12.93 111.53
N THR A 9 52.87 12.48 112.65
CA THR A 9 52.90 13.25 113.90
C THR A 9 54.06 14.25 113.95
N ASP A 10 53.92 15.29 114.76
CA ASP A 10 55.00 16.26 115.05
C ASP A 10 56.29 15.56 115.53
N GLU A 11 56.17 14.49 116.31
CA GLU A 11 57.30 13.70 116.83
C GLU A 11 58.03 12.93 115.72
N GLN A 12 57.28 12.37 114.75
CA GLN A 12 57.85 11.73 113.56
C GLN A 12 58.58 12.75 112.67
N ILE A 13 57.99 13.94 112.51
CA ILE A 13 58.62 15.06 111.78
C ILE A 13 59.90 15.54 112.47
N ALA A 14 59.90 15.64 113.81
CA ALA A 14 61.09 15.95 114.60
C ALA A 14 62.18 14.89 114.44
N SER A 15 61.84 13.60 114.55
CA SER A 15 62.81 12.50 114.38
C SER A 15 63.43 12.44 112.98
N ILE A 16 62.66 12.74 111.93
CA ILE A 16 63.18 12.86 110.56
C ILE A 16 64.08 14.09 110.42
N ALA A 17 63.71 15.23 111.02
CA ALA A 17 64.52 16.45 111.00
C ALA A 17 65.86 16.29 111.75
N ASP A 18 65.85 15.57 112.87
CA ASP A 18 67.05 15.22 113.64
C ASP A 18 67.99 14.33 112.83
N ARG A 19 67.47 13.25 112.24
CA ARG A 19 68.26 12.35 111.39
C ARG A 19 68.87 13.06 110.17
N LEU A 20 68.08 13.90 109.49
CA LEU A 20 68.58 14.72 108.39
C LEU A 20 69.68 15.70 108.84
N THR A 21 69.62 16.19 110.08
CA THR A 21 70.66 17.06 110.67
C THR A 21 71.94 16.27 110.96
N GLU A 22 71.83 15.05 111.50
CA GLU A 22 72.97 14.14 111.72
C GLU A 22 73.62 13.69 110.40
N GLU A 23 72.82 13.46 109.35
CA GLU A 23 73.28 13.16 107.99
C GLU A 23 73.87 14.39 107.26
N GLY A 24 73.87 15.58 107.88
CA GLY A 24 74.34 16.83 107.26
C GLY A 24 73.47 17.32 106.08
N ARG A 25 72.27 16.79 105.91
CA ARG A 25 71.33 17.10 104.82
C ARG A 25 70.44 18.29 105.20
N LYS A 26 70.06 19.08 104.19
CA LYS A 26 69.25 20.29 104.42
C LYS A 26 67.82 19.94 104.83
N VAL A 27 67.50 20.16 106.10
CA VAL A 27 66.13 20.12 106.62
C VAL A 27 65.26 21.18 105.94
N SER A 28 64.17 20.74 105.31
CA SER A 28 63.20 21.56 104.59
C SER A 28 61.85 20.82 104.56
N PRO A 29 60.70 21.50 104.51
CA PRO A 29 59.40 20.82 104.40
C PRO A 29 59.30 19.86 103.21
N MET A 30 60.07 20.09 102.14
CA MET A 30 60.10 19.21 100.97
C MET A 30 61.03 18.00 101.13
N THR A 31 62.18 18.11 101.81
CA THR A 31 63.03 16.94 102.11
C THR A 31 62.39 16.05 103.16
N VAL A 32 61.84 16.64 104.23
CA VAL A 32 61.13 15.89 105.28
C VAL A 32 59.90 15.18 104.73
N ARG A 33 59.15 15.78 103.79
CA ARG A 33 58.04 15.11 103.10
C ARG A 33 58.50 13.98 102.17
N ALA A 34 59.69 14.07 101.59
CA ALA A 34 60.27 12.98 100.79
C ALA A 34 60.69 11.79 101.66
N GLU A 35 61.30 12.03 102.82
CA GLU A 35 61.60 11.00 103.82
C GLU A 35 60.34 10.40 104.47
N ALA A 36 59.29 11.20 104.67
CA ALA A 36 58.04 10.79 105.33
C ALA A 36 57.09 9.96 104.46
N GLY A 37 57.16 10.09 103.13
CA GLY A 37 56.24 9.43 102.19
C GLY A 37 54.81 10.00 102.15
N SER A 38 54.29 10.53 103.27
CA SER A 38 52.94 11.10 103.39
C SER A 38 52.94 12.46 104.10
N GLY A 39 51.74 13.05 104.28
CA GLY A 39 51.54 14.31 104.99
C GLY A 39 51.47 15.58 104.14
N SER A 40 50.86 16.62 104.72
CA SER A 40 50.69 17.95 104.13
C SER A 40 51.94 18.81 104.32
N VAL A 41 52.41 19.47 103.26
CA VAL A 41 53.57 20.39 103.30
C VAL A 41 53.38 21.50 104.34
N VAL A 42 52.14 21.97 104.54
CA VAL A 42 51.83 23.05 105.50
C VAL A 42 51.93 22.54 106.94
N ALA A 43 51.44 21.33 107.22
CA ALA A 43 51.56 20.70 108.53
C ALA A 43 53.03 20.39 108.87
N ILE A 44 53.77 19.83 107.91
CA ILE A 44 55.21 19.56 108.03
C ILE A 44 55.99 20.85 108.24
N ALA A 45 55.67 21.94 107.54
CA ALA A 45 56.30 23.24 107.76
C ALA A 45 56.03 23.81 109.17
N ALA A 46 54.81 23.65 109.70
CA ALA A 46 54.46 24.10 111.04
C ALA A 46 55.14 23.27 112.15
N ALA A 47 55.21 21.95 111.99
CA ALA A 47 55.94 21.06 112.90
C ALA A 47 57.45 21.31 112.85
N LEU A 48 58.04 21.53 111.66
CA LEU A 48 59.44 21.93 111.51
C LEU A 48 59.75 23.33 112.03
N GLN A 49 58.74 24.17 112.23
CA GLN A 49 58.87 25.47 112.88
C GLN A 49 58.91 25.27 114.40
N ARG A 50 57.95 24.52 114.97
CA ARG A 50 57.95 24.13 116.39
C ARG A 50 59.22 23.38 116.81
N TRP A 51 59.73 22.48 115.98
CA TRP A 51 61.00 21.76 116.21
C TRP A 51 62.19 22.73 116.29
N ARG A 52 62.29 23.73 115.40
CA ARG A 52 63.35 24.76 115.46
C ARG A 52 63.22 25.66 116.69
N GLU A 53 62.00 26.01 117.08
CA GLU A 53 61.71 26.82 118.27
C GLU A 53 62.06 26.06 119.55
N ALA A 54 61.64 24.80 119.68
CA ALA A 54 61.98 23.93 120.81
C ALA A 54 63.49 23.60 120.93
N ARG A 55 64.23 23.68 119.83
CA ARG A 55 65.69 23.43 119.79
C ARG A 55 66.54 24.70 119.87
N SER A 56 65.92 25.86 120.07
CA SER A 56 66.59 27.15 120.24
C SER A 56 66.57 27.55 121.72
N PRO A 57 67.57 27.16 122.54
CA PRO A 57 67.66 27.63 123.92
C PRO A 57 67.84 29.16 123.94
N ASP A 58 67.17 29.79 124.90
CA ASP A 58 67.11 31.24 125.08
C ASP A 58 68.52 31.85 125.20
N MET A 59 68.94 32.56 124.15
CA MET A 59 70.25 33.22 124.06
C MET A 59 70.02 34.73 124.02
N PRO A 60 70.72 35.49 124.88
CA PRO A 60 70.23 36.77 125.36
C PRO A 60 70.18 37.84 124.27
N GLN A 61 69.24 38.77 124.44
CA GLN A 61 69.21 40.05 123.72
C GLN A 61 70.58 40.72 123.80
N GLN A 62 71.35 40.67 122.70
CA GLN A 62 72.63 41.35 122.63
C GLN A 62 72.39 42.86 122.64
N GLN A 63 72.63 43.45 123.80
CA GLN A 63 72.60 44.90 124.04
C GLN A 63 73.41 45.60 122.96
N ALA A 64 72.83 46.63 122.34
CA ALA A 64 73.52 47.46 121.35
C ALA A 64 74.67 48.21 122.03
N GLN A 65 75.89 47.67 121.96
CA GLN A 65 77.06 48.32 122.53
C GLN A 65 77.54 49.44 121.60
N THR A 66 77.32 50.67 122.08
CA THR A 66 78.06 51.90 121.73
C THR A 66 78.01 52.37 120.28
N GLY A 67 76.91 53.06 119.93
CA GLY A 67 77.04 54.49 119.58
C GLY A 67 77.06 54.89 118.10
N LEU A 68 75.90 54.86 117.45
CA LEU A 68 75.52 55.92 116.50
C LEU A 68 74.41 56.77 117.16
N PRO A 69 74.37 58.10 116.98
CA PRO A 69 73.25 58.93 117.43
C PRO A 69 71.95 58.57 116.71
N ASP A 70 70.80 58.68 117.37
CA ASP A 70 69.49 58.33 116.79
C ASP A 70 69.17 59.14 115.51
N ASP A 71 69.56 60.41 115.46
CA ASP A 71 69.46 61.29 114.28
C ASP A 71 70.23 60.74 113.06
N LEU A 72 71.37 60.07 113.29
CA LEU A 72 72.13 59.41 112.22
C LEU A 72 71.45 58.10 111.76
N ALA A 73 70.78 57.38 112.65
CA ALA A 73 69.98 56.21 112.30
C ALA A 73 68.72 56.60 111.49
N GLU A 74 67.99 57.63 111.92
CA GLU A 74 66.79 58.11 111.22
C GLU A 74 67.14 58.75 109.86
N THR A 75 68.24 59.50 109.75
CA THR A 75 68.70 60.00 108.44
C THR A 75 69.11 58.86 107.51
N LEU A 76 69.81 57.83 107.98
CA LEU A 76 70.14 56.64 107.17
C LEU A 76 68.88 55.87 106.71
N VAL A 77 67.86 55.72 107.57
CA VAL A 77 66.58 55.09 107.18
C VAL A 77 65.83 55.94 106.15
N ASN A 78 65.82 57.26 106.29
CA ASN A 78 65.20 58.16 105.32
C ASN A 78 65.95 58.19 103.96
N VAL A 79 67.29 58.11 104.00
CA VAL A 79 68.14 57.91 102.82
C VAL A 79 67.81 56.57 102.14
N ALA A 80 67.73 55.47 102.89
CA ALA A 80 67.36 54.15 102.37
C ALA A 80 65.96 54.13 101.72
N ARG A 81 64.97 54.81 102.33
CA ARG A 81 63.61 54.95 101.74
C ARG A 81 63.63 55.73 100.42
N ARG A 82 64.35 56.86 100.35
CA ARG A 82 64.48 57.67 99.12
C ARG A 82 65.22 56.91 98.01
N LEU A 83 66.29 56.21 98.39
CA LEU A 83 67.05 55.30 97.53
C LEU A 83 66.15 54.23 96.91
N TRP A 84 65.33 53.57 97.74
CA TRP A 84 64.37 52.55 97.32
C TRP A 84 63.31 53.09 96.36
N THR A 85 62.70 54.25 96.67
CA THR A 85 61.69 54.88 95.78
C THR A 85 62.29 55.24 94.43
N VAL A 86 63.42 55.96 94.37
CA VAL A 86 64.00 56.36 93.07
C VAL A 86 64.47 55.15 92.25
N SER A 87 65.02 54.12 92.91
CA SER A 87 65.35 52.85 92.26
C SER A 87 64.11 52.16 91.68
N ARG A 88 62.99 52.18 92.41
CA ARG A 88 61.72 51.57 91.99
C ARG A 88 61.08 52.34 90.84
N ASP A 89 60.95 53.65 90.94
CA ASP A 89 60.32 54.50 89.92
C ASP A 89 60.99 54.32 88.55
N GLU A 90 62.32 54.20 88.53
CA GLU A 90 63.07 54.04 87.27
C GLU A 90 62.91 52.63 86.67
N THR A 91 62.77 51.58 87.48
CA THR A 91 62.46 50.24 86.97
C THR A 91 61.00 50.11 86.53
N GLU A 92 60.07 50.84 87.15
CA GLU A 92 58.69 50.98 86.66
C GLU A 92 58.64 51.72 85.32
N ARG A 93 59.43 52.78 85.11
CA ARG A 93 59.57 53.45 83.79
C ARG A 93 60.14 52.51 82.72
N ALA A 94 61.27 51.84 83.01
CA ALA A 94 61.95 50.98 82.04
C ALA A 94 61.12 49.74 81.65
N SER A 95 60.39 49.16 82.60
CA SER A 95 59.45 48.07 82.31
C SER A 95 58.22 48.56 81.54
N GLY A 96 57.66 49.73 81.88
CA GLY A 96 56.56 50.36 81.14
C GLY A 96 56.89 50.63 79.67
N GLN A 97 58.08 51.17 79.37
CA GLN A 97 58.54 51.39 77.99
C GLN A 97 58.64 50.07 77.20
N ARG A 98 59.20 49.01 77.81
CA ARG A 98 59.27 47.68 77.17
C ARG A 98 57.90 47.07 76.95
N LEU A 99 57.00 47.19 77.93
CA LEU A 99 55.62 46.70 77.81
C LEU A 99 54.88 47.42 76.67
N SER A 100 55.07 48.73 76.52
CA SER A 100 54.52 49.50 75.38
C SER A 100 55.07 49.00 74.04
N ALA A 101 56.38 48.74 73.92
CA ALA A 101 56.98 48.26 72.69
C ALA A 101 56.55 46.82 72.32
N VAL A 102 56.36 45.95 73.32
CA VAL A 102 55.83 44.59 73.12
C VAL A 102 54.34 44.64 72.76
N SER A 103 53.56 45.49 73.44
CA SER A 103 52.14 45.71 73.13
C SER A 103 51.94 46.25 71.72
N GLN A 104 52.78 47.17 71.26
CA GLN A 104 52.74 47.68 69.89
C GLN A 104 53.00 46.55 68.88
N ARG A 105 54.07 45.76 69.05
CA ARG A 105 54.37 44.61 68.17
C ARG A 105 53.25 43.58 68.16
N LEU A 106 52.63 43.32 69.31
CA LEU A 106 51.47 42.43 69.40
C LEU A 106 50.27 42.99 68.63
N SER A 107 50.01 44.30 68.70
CA SER A 107 48.93 44.93 67.93
C SER A 107 49.16 44.86 66.42
N THR A 108 50.40 45.00 65.94
CA THR A 108 50.76 44.81 64.53
C THR A 108 50.52 43.36 64.10
N ALA A 109 51.06 42.38 64.83
CA ALA A 109 50.90 40.96 64.51
C ALA A 109 49.43 40.46 64.58
N LEU A 110 48.58 41.11 65.40
CA LEU A 110 47.14 40.85 65.40
C LEU A 110 46.45 41.44 64.18
N ALA A 111 46.80 42.65 63.75
CA ALA A 111 46.28 43.25 62.52
C ALA A 111 46.69 42.44 61.27
N GLU A 112 47.97 42.02 61.18
CA GLU A 112 48.49 41.18 60.10
C GLU A 112 47.81 39.81 60.06
N ARG A 113 47.48 39.23 61.22
CA ARG A 113 46.67 38.01 61.32
C ARG A 113 45.24 38.24 60.81
N ASP A 114 44.61 39.34 61.21
CA ASP A 114 43.21 39.61 60.90
C ASP A 114 43.02 39.96 59.41
N GLU A 115 43.98 40.63 58.79
CA GLU A 115 44.07 40.82 57.33
C GLU A 115 44.23 39.47 56.60
N ALA A 116 45.12 38.59 57.08
CA ALA A 116 45.31 37.26 56.51
C ALA A 116 44.08 36.34 56.67
N LEU A 117 43.28 36.52 57.74
CA LEU A 117 42.02 35.82 57.93
C LEU A 117 40.95 36.28 56.93
N VAL A 118 40.83 37.59 56.67
CA VAL A 118 39.87 38.13 55.68
C VAL A 118 40.19 37.62 54.26
N GLU A 119 41.46 37.57 53.87
CA GLU A 119 41.84 36.98 52.57
C GLU A 119 41.67 35.44 52.53
N PHE A 120 41.76 34.74 53.66
CA PHE A 120 41.41 33.31 53.74
C PHE A 120 39.90 33.08 53.57
N GLU A 121 39.05 33.85 54.26
CA GLU A 121 37.59 33.76 54.14
C GLU A 121 37.15 34.05 52.70
N LYS A 122 37.67 35.12 52.10
CA LYS A 122 37.45 35.50 50.70
C LYS A 122 37.88 34.43 49.70
N THR A 123 39.06 33.83 49.85
CA THR A 123 39.49 32.71 48.98
C THR A 123 38.66 31.43 49.22
N GLY A 124 38.13 31.25 50.42
CA GLY A 124 37.13 30.23 50.76
C GLY A 124 35.81 30.40 50.01
N ASP A 125 35.28 31.64 49.99
CA ASP A 125 34.05 32.03 49.28
C ASP A 125 34.22 31.94 47.76
N GLU A 126 35.35 32.42 47.21
CA GLU A 126 35.68 32.26 45.80
C GLU A 126 35.73 30.76 45.41
N ALA A 127 36.38 29.93 46.24
CA ALA A 127 36.41 28.49 46.03
C ALA A 127 35.03 27.83 46.18
N ALA A 128 34.15 28.34 47.04
CA ALA A 128 32.76 27.88 47.15
C ALA A 128 31.95 28.21 45.91
N LYS A 129 32.06 29.44 45.41
CA LYS A 129 31.43 29.90 44.16
C LYS A 129 31.90 29.09 42.96
N ASN A 130 33.20 28.80 42.84
CA ASN A 130 33.73 27.97 41.77
C ASN A 130 33.21 26.51 41.84
N ARG A 131 33.04 25.95 43.05
CA ARG A 131 32.41 24.63 43.24
C ARG A 131 30.94 24.62 42.82
N GLN A 132 30.19 25.69 43.14
CA GLN A 132 28.81 25.85 42.68
C GLN A 132 28.75 25.92 41.15
N GLN A 133 29.53 26.79 40.51
CA GLN A 133 29.57 26.93 39.05
C GLN A 133 29.98 25.63 38.34
N MET A 134 30.93 24.87 38.88
CA MET A 134 31.29 23.55 38.36
C MET A 134 30.14 22.55 38.47
N THR A 135 29.33 22.63 39.54
CA THR A 135 28.14 21.77 39.74
C THR A 135 27.03 22.16 38.76
N GLU A 136 26.78 23.46 38.58
CA GLU A 136 25.82 24.01 37.61
C GLU A 136 26.20 23.57 36.18
N MET A 137 27.44 23.78 35.75
CA MET A 137 27.95 23.32 34.45
C MET A 137 27.83 21.80 34.27
N SER A 138 28.12 21.01 35.32
CA SER A 138 27.96 19.54 35.29
C SER A 138 26.50 19.08 35.22
N SER A 139 25.56 19.90 35.68
CA SER A 139 24.12 19.64 35.54
C SER A 139 23.59 20.05 34.17
N ALA A 140 24.09 21.16 33.60
CA ALA A 140 23.77 21.60 32.25
C ALA A 140 24.29 20.62 31.19
N LEU A 141 25.51 20.09 31.37
CA LEU A 141 26.07 19.06 30.49
C LEU A 141 25.24 17.77 30.52
N ARG A 142 24.81 17.28 31.69
CA ARG A 142 23.90 16.14 31.76
C ARG A 142 22.56 16.41 31.07
N ALA A 143 22.01 17.61 31.22
CA ALA A 143 20.77 18.00 30.55
C ALA A 143 20.92 18.05 29.02
N SER A 144 22.07 18.48 28.49
CA SER A 144 22.34 18.42 27.05
C SER A 144 22.57 16.98 26.57
N GLU A 145 23.35 16.16 27.30
CA GLU A 145 23.53 14.73 27.05
C GLU A 145 22.18 13.98 26.98
N GLU A 146 21.29 14.20 27.95
CA GLU A 146 19.93 13.64 27.95
C GLU A 146 19.10 14.13 26.75
N SER A 147 19.23 15.40 26.35
CA SER A 147 18.51 15.93 25.19
C SER A 147 18.99 15.31 23.88
N VAL A 148 20.31 15.07 23.75
CA VAL A 148 20.91 14.39 22.58
C VAL A 148 20.51 12.92 22.55
N ALA A 149 20.42 12.24 23.70
CA ALA A 149 19.91 10.87 23.78
C ALA A 149 18.46 10.76 23.28
N ARG A 150 17.57 11.67 23.73
CA ARG A 150 16.17 11.71 23.28
C ARG A 150 16.04 12.03 21.78
N LEU A 151 16.82 12.98 21.28
CA LEU A 151 16.83 13.31 19.85
C LEU A 151 17.32 12.15 18.97
N ARG A 152 18.25 11.32 19.47
CA ARG A 152 18.68 10.08 18.79
C ARG A 152 17.58 9.03 18.78
N GLU A 153 16.89 8.81 19.90
CA GLU A 153 15.73 7.90 19.96
C GLU A 153 14.58 8.37 19.04
N GLU A 154 14.31 9.67 18.98
CA GLU A 154 13.33 10.26 18.06
C GLU A 154 13.74 10.09 16.59
N PHE A 155 15.04 10.23 16.28
CA PHE A 155 15.59 10.02 14.93
C PHE A 155 15.55 8.55 14.49
N ASP A 156 15.91 7.61 15.36
CA ASP A 156 15.82 6.17 15.10
C ASP A 156 14.35 5.76 14.89
N ALA A 157 13.44 6.27 15.72
CA ALA A 157 12.01 6.06 15.55
C ALA A 157 11.44 6.73 14.28
N ALA A 158 11.98 7.88 13.85
CA ALA A 158 11.61 8.49 12.57
C ALA A 158 12.11 7.66 11.38
N THR A 159 13.34 7.14 11.45
CA THR A 159 13.95 6.28 10.44
C THR A 159 13.19 4.97 10.28
N ALA A 160 12.82 4.31 11.38
CA ALA A 160 12.00 3.09 11.36
C ALA A 160 10.60 3.34 10.75
N ARG A 161 9.99 4.51 11.01
CA ARG A 161 8.73 4.93 10.36
C ARG A 161 8.91 5.17 8.86
N ALA A 162 10.02 5.77 8.44
CA ALA A 162 10.34 6.00 7.04
C ALA A 162 10.50 4.67 6.28
N GLN A 163 11.32 3.75 6.79
CA GLN A 163 11.49 2.39 6.23
C GLN A 163 10.16 1.62 6.15
N THR A 164 9.29 1.78 7.16
CA THR A 164 7.94 1.17 7.17
C THR A 164 7.02 1.79 6.10
N ALA A 165 7.19 3.07 5.77
CA ALA A 165 6.44 3.73 4.69
C ALA A 165 6.99 3.36 3.30
N GLU A 166 8.32 3.25 3.18
CA GLU A 166 9.03 2.82 1.98
C GLU A 166 8.60 1.40 1.56
N ALA A 167 8.69 0.42 2.46
CA ALA A 167 8.25 -0.96 2.19
C ALA A 167 6.77 -1.07 1.80
N ARG A 168 5.90 -0.21 2.34
CA ARG A 168 4.48 -0.12 1.94
C ARG A 168 4.31 0.50 0.55
N SER A 169 5.17 1.44 0.17
CA SER A 169 5.17 2.02 -1.18
C SER A 169 5.69 1.03 -2.23
N GLU A 170 6.71 0.24 -1.90
CA GLU A 170 7.18 -0.88 -2.74
C GLU A 170 6.10 -1.95 -2.93
N GLU A 171 5.35 -2.28 -1.87
CA GLU A 171 4.20 -3.18 -1.94
C GLU A 171 3.07 -2.62 -2.81
N ALA A 172 2.71 -1.34 -2.64
CA ALA A 172 1.70 -0.69 -3.48
C ALA A 172 2.10 -0.64 -4.96
N VAL A 173 3.37 -0.33 -5.27
CA VAL A 173 3.91 -0.36 -6.64
C VAL A 173 3.89 -1.78 -7.21
N ARG A 174 4.25 -2.78 -6.40
CA ARG A 174 4.20 -4.21 -6.79
C ARG A 174 2.76 -4.66 -7.09
N LEU A 175 1.80 -4.31 -6.26
CA LEU A 175 0.37 -4.60 -6.49
C LEU A 175 -0.15 -3.92 -7.76
N ALA A 176 0.05 -2.61 -7.89
CA ALA A 176 -0.35 -1.86 -9.09
C ALA A 176 0.32 -2.38 -10.38
N SER A 177 1.55 -2.91 -10.30
CA SER A 177 2.22 -3.53 -11.45
C SER A 177 1.59 -4.88 -11.84
N ALA A 178 1.12 -5.67 -10.88
CA ALA A 178 0.41 -6.92 -11.14
C ALA A 178 -0.99 -6.66 -11.70
N GLU A 179 -1.73 -5.72 -11.11
CA GLU A 179 -3.02 -5.25 -11.61
C GLU A 179 -2.90 -4.70 -13.04
N HIS A 180 -1.85 -3.93 -13.35
CA HIS A 180 -1.63 -3.46 -14.73
C HIS A 180 -1.41 -4.60 -15.72
N VAL A 181 -0.64 -5.64 -15.35
CA VAL A 181 -0.44 -6.83 -16.19
C VAL A 181 -1.74 -7.59 -16.42
N GLU A 182 -2.57 -7.78 -15.39
CA GLU A 182 -3.89 -8.40 -15.55
C GLU A 182 -4.84 -7.54 -16.39
N LEU A 183 -4.81 -6.21 -16.25
CA LEU A 183 -5.62 -5.33 -17.07
C LEU A 183 -5.22 -5.35 -18.55
N GLU A 184 -3.94 -5.52 -18.89
CA GLU A 184 -3.52 -5.77 -20.28
C GLU A 184 -3.90 -7.20 -20.75
N SER A 185 -3.92 -8.21 -19.87
CA SER A 185 -4.39 -9.57 -20.18
C SER A 185 -5.90 -9.60 -20.53
N VAL A 186 -6.71 -8.88 -19.75
CA VAL A 186 -8.15 -8.70 -19.97
C VAL A 186 -8.43 -7.86 -21.21
N LYS A 187 -7.64 -6.81 -21.49
CA LYS A 187 -7.76 -6.04 -22.75
C LYS A 187 -7.41 -6.89 -23.97
N ALA A 188 -6.39 -7.74 -23.89
CA ALA A 188 -6.00 -8.62 -24.99
C ALA A 188 -7.10 -9.63 -25.32
N SER A 189 -7.61 -10.36 -24.32
CA SER A 189 -8.70 -11.33 -24.51
C SER A 189 -10.01 -10.70 -24.98
N LEU A 190 -10.35 -9.50 -24.49
CA LEU A 190 -11.49 -8.71 -25.00
C LEU A 190 -11.34 -8.35 -26.49
N GLU A 191 -10.12 -8.02 -26.93
CA GLU A 191 -9.84 -7.66 -28.31
C GLU A 191 -9.82 -8.89 -29.24
N GLU A 192 -9.40 -10.06 -28.74
CA GLU A 192 -9.58 -11.34 -29.44
C GLU A 192 -11.06 -11.70 -29.58
N GLU A 193 -11.87 -11.53 -28.53
CA GLU A 193 -13.33 -11.70 -28.57
C GLU A 193 -14.00 -10.75 -29.58
N ARG A 194 -13.56 -9.49 -29.68
CA ARG A 194 -14.04 -8.57 -30.73
C ARG A 194 -13.71 -9.08 -32.12
N ARG A 195 -12.47 -9.49 -32.37
CA ARG A 195 -12.04 -10.03 -33.68
C ARG A 195 -12.79 -11.32 -34.05
N ALA A 196 -13.07 -12.18 -33.06
CA ALA A 196 -13.90 -13.37 -33.26
C ALA A 196 -15.34 -13.00 -33.66
N LYS A 197 -15.95 -12.02 -32.97
CA LYS A 197 -17.29 -11.51 -33.30
C LYS A 197 -17.35 -10.79 -34.66
N GLU A 198 -16.33 -10.03 -35.02
CA GLU A 198 -16.19 -9.42 -36.35
C GLU A 198 -16.05 -10.48 -37.46
N ALA A 199 -15.24 -11.51 -37.24
CA ALA A 199 -15.10 -12.63 -38.18
C ALA A 199 -16.41 -13.43 -38.32
N LEU A 200 -17.15 -13.66 -37.23
CA LEU A 200 -18.47 -14.29 -37.26
C LEU A 200 -19.50 -13.44 -38.02
N ASN A 201 -19.52 -12.12 -37.79
CA ASN A 201 -20.41 -11.20 -38.52
C ASN A 201 -20.08 -11.15 -40.02
N ALA A 202 -18.80 -11.16 -40.39
CA ALA A 202 -18.39 -11.25 -41.80
C ALA A 202 -18.79 -12.60 -42.43
N ALA A 203 -18.69 -13.71 -41.68
CA ALA A 203 -19.12 -15.03 -42.13
C ALA A 203 -20.66 -15.16 -42.23
N LEU A 204 -21.42 -14.44 -41.40
CA LEU A 204 -22.87 -14.33 -41.52
C LEU A 204 -23.26 -13.52 -42.76
N ALA A 205 -22.70 -12.32 -42.95
CA ALA A 205 -22.96 -11.50 -44.14
C ALA A 205 -22.64 -12.24 -45.45
N GLY A 206 -21.53 -13.00 -45.49
CA GLY A 206 -21.20 -13.86 -46.63
C GLY A 206 -22.17 -15.03 -46.86
N LYS A 207 -22.84 -15.52 -45.82
CA LYS A 207 -23.94 -16.49 -45.94
C LYS A 207 -25.25 -15.83 -46.40
N ASP A 208 -25.55 -14.64 -45.92
CA ASP A 208 -26.74 -13.88 -46.33
C ASP A 208 -26.65 -13.50 -47.81
N GLU A 209 -25.47 -13.09 -48.30
CA GLU A 209 -25.19 -12.94 -49.74
C GLU A 209 -25.39 -14.25 -50.51
N ALA A 210 -24.91 -15.39 -49.98
CA ALA A 210 -25.09 -16.69 -50.65
C ALA A 210 -26.56 -17.12 -50.69
N LEU A 211 -27.32 -16.88 -49.61
CA LEU A 211 -28.76 -17.14 -49.55
C LEU A 211 -29.54 -16.23 -50.51
N ALA A 212 -29.15 -14.96 -50.66
CA ALA A 212 -29.73 -14.05 -51.64
C ALA A 212 -29.51 -14.55 -53.08
N ARG A 213 -28.29 -14.99 -53.41
CA ARG A 213 -27.97 -15.58 -54.73
C ARG A 213 -28.77 -16.86 -54.99
N ILE A 214 -28.84 -17.77 -54.02
CA ILE A 214 -29.63 -19.01 -54.13
C ILE A 214 -31.13 -18.71 -54.28
N ALA A 215 -31.66 -17.68 -53.61
CA ALA A 215 -33.04 -17.24 -53.80
C ALA A 215 -33.29 -16.68 -55.21
N GLU A 216 -32.35 -15.90 -55.75
CA GLU A 216 -32.41 -15.39 -57.12
C GLU A 216 -32.33 -16.52 -58.15
N GLU A 217 -31.36 -17.43 -58.03
CA GLU A 217 -31.21 -18.62 -58.89
C GLU A 217 -32.48 -19.49 -58.87
N ARG A 218 -33.07 -19.71 -57.69
CA ARG A 218 -34.34 -20.42 -57.52
C ARG A 218 -35.49 -19.73 -58.25
N ASP A 219 -35.60 -18.42 -58.14
CA ASP A 219 -36.72 -17.68 -58.74
C ASP A 219 -36.54 -17.48 -60.25
N GLN A 220 -35.30 -17.39 -60.75
CA GLN A 220 -34.98 -17.55 -62.17
C GLN A 220 -35.36 -18.96 -62.68
N ALA A 221 -35.03 -20.02 -61.94
CA ALA A 221 -35.39 -21.39 -62.31
C ALA A 221 -36.92 -21.62 -62.31
N ARG A 222 -37.67 -20.98 -61.39
CA ARG A 222 -39.13 -20.97 -61.40
C ARG A 222 -39.70 -20.27 -62.64
N GLN A 223 -39.17 -19.10 -63.01
CA GLN A 223 -39.58 -18.41 -64.24
C GLN A 223 -39.30 -19.25 -65.50
N GLN A 224 -38.16 -19.97 -65.55
CA GLN A 224 -37.87 -20.91 -66.63
C GLN A 224 -38.86 -22.08 -66.66
N TYR A 225 -39.24 -22.62 -65.50
CA TYR A 225 -40.24 -23.69 -65.40
C TYR A 225 -41.63 -23.22 -65.82
N GLU A 226 -42.05 -22.02 -65.41
CA GLU A 226 -43.31 -21.39 -65.85
C GLU A 226 -43.34 -21.14 -67.37
N GLN A 227 -42.24 -20.67 -67.95
CA GLN A 227 -42.09 -20.50 -69.41
C GLN A 227 -42.17 -21.84 -70.15
N LEU A 228 -41.52 -22.89 -69.64
CA LEU A 228 -41.61 -24.25 -70.19
C LEU A 228 -43.04 -24.80 -70.08
N ASN A 229 -43.72 -24.59 -68.96
CA ASN A 229 -45.07 -25.08 -68.74
C ASN A 229 -46.10 -24.34 -69.62
N ALA A 230 -45.93 -23.03 -69.82
CA ALA A 230 -46.71 -22.27 -70.80
C ALA A 230 -46.43 -22.72 -72.26
N SER A 231 -45.18 -23.09 -72.57
CA SER A 231 -44.82 -23.67 -73.87
C SER A 231 -45.41 -25.07 -74.09
N LEU A 232 -45.58 -25.87 -73.02
CA LEU A 232 -46.29 -27.14 -73.06
C LEU A 232 -47.79 -26.92 -73.26
N ALA A 233 -48.44 -26.11 -72.42
CA ALA A 233 -49.87 -25.80 -72.56
C ALA A 233 -50.22 -25.26 -73.97
N GLY A 234 -49.38 -24.38 -74.54
CA GLY A 234 -49.55 -23.90 -75.92
C GLY A 234 -49.36 -24.96 -77.01
N LYS A 235 -48.57 -26.03 -76.75
CA LYS A 235 -48.49 -27.21 -77.62
C LYS A 235 -49.68 -28.13 -77.42
N ASP A 236 -50.17 -28.30 -76.21
CA ASP A 236 -51.34 -29.13 -75.91
C ASP A 236 -52.62 -28.52 -76.51
N GLU A 237 -52.76 -27.19 -76.47
CA GLU A 237 -53.77 -26.46 -77.25
C GLU A 237 -53.62 -26.70 -78.76
N ALA A 238 -52.39 -26.67 -79.30
CA ALA A 238 -52.16 -26.93 -80.72
C ALA A 238 -52.46 -28.38 -81.10
N LEU A 239 -52.15 -29.35 -80.25
CA LEU A 239 -52.49 -30.76 -80.42
C LEU A 239 -54.01 -30.98 -80.35
N ALA A 240 -54.71 -30.29 -79.44
CA ALA A 240 -56.17 -30.31 -79.36
C ALA A 240 -56.81 -29.77 -80.64
N ARG A 241 -56.32 -28.64 -81.18
CA ARG A 241 -56.77 -28.08 -82.47
C ARG A 241 -56.49 -29.03 -83.63
N ILE A 242 -55.31 -29.65 -83.69
CA ILE A 242 -54.96 -30.65 -84.72
C ILE A 242 -55.86 -31.90 -84.60
N ALA A 243 -56.20 -32.33 -83.39
CA ALA A 243 -57.15 -33.42 -83.16
C ALA A 243 -58.56 -33.03 -83.63
N GLU A 244 -59.03 -31.81 -83.35
CA GLU A 244 -60.31 -31.31 -83.83
C GLU A 244 -60.35 -31.20 -85.36
N GLU A 245 -59.31 -30.64 -85.99
CA GLU A 245 -59.17 -30.57 -87.45
C GLU A 245 -59.16 -31.96 -88.10
N ARG A 246 -58.47 -32.92 -87.49
CA ARG A 246 -58.46 -34.34 -87.89
C ARG A 246 -59.85 -34.97 -87.76
N ASP A 247 -60.58 -34.69 -86.70
CA ASP A 247 -61.90 -35.30 -86.44
C ASP A 247 -62.99 -34.66 -87.31
N GLN A 248 -62.89 -33.35 -87.59
CA GLN A 248 -63.65 -32.69 -88.66
C GLN A 248 -63.31 -33.28 -90.03
N ALA A 249 -62.04 -33.61 -90.31
CA ALA A 249 -61.64 -34.26 -91.56
C ALA A 249 -62.19 -35.69 -91.68
N TRP A 250 -62.22 -36.47 -90.60
CA TRP A 250 -62.91 -37.77 -90.55
C TRP A 250 -64.42 -37.63 -90.81
N GLN A 251 -65.09 -36.66 -90.18
CA GLN A 251 -66.51 -36.41 -90.44
C GLN A 251 -66.78 -36.03 -91.91
N ARG A 252 -65.92 -35.21 -92.53
CA ARG A 252 -66.00 -34.88 -93.97
C ARG A 252 -65.75 -36.11 -94.84
N HIS A 253 -64.78 -36.95 -94.50
CA HIS A 253 -64.51 -38.20 -95.22
C HIS A 253 -65.70 -39.16 -95.13
N GLU A 254 -66.34 -39.26 -93.97
CA GLU A 254 -67.49 -40.14 -93.78
C GLU A 254 -68.75 -39.62 -94.49
N GLN A 255 -68.96 -38.30 -94.51
CA GLN A 255 -69.99 -37.67 -95.35
C GLN A 255 -69.74 -37.90 -96.85
N LEU A 256 -68.48 -37.88 -97.29
CA LEU A 256 -68.11 -38.21 -98.66
C LEU A 256 -68.31 -39.70 -98.97
N ASN A 257 -67.94 -40.61 -98.06
CA ASN A 257 -68.23 -42.05 -98.17
C ASN A 257 -69.74 -42.31 -98.30
N ALA A 258 -70.57 -41.69 -97.45
CA ALA A 258 -72.02 -41.81 -97.51
C ALA A 258 -72.60 -41.25 -98.83
N SER A 259 -72.04 -40.14 -99.33
CA SER A 259 -72.40 -39.58 -100.64
C SER A 259 -71.96 -40.46 -101.82
N LEU A 260 -70.84 -41.17 -101.70
CA LEU A 260 -70.39 -42.16 -102.69
C LEU A 260 -71.29 -43.40 -102.67
N ALA A 261 -71.54 -43.99 -101.50
CA ALA A 261 -72.46 -45.12 -101.35
C ALA A 261 -73.87 -44.80 -101.92
N GLY A 262 -74.40 -43.61 -101.65
CA GLY A 262 -75.67 -43.16 -102.25
C GLY A 262 -75.63 -42.96 -103.78
N LYS A 263 -74.45 -42.66 -104.36
CA LYS A 263 -74.25 -42.65 -105.81
C LYS A 263 -74.09 -44.06 -106.37
N ASP A 264 -73.44 -44.97 -105.66
CA ASP A 264 -73.28 -46.35 -106.06
C ASP A 264 -74.63 -47.09 -106.03
N GLU A 265 -75.48 -46.81 -105.04
CA GLU A 265 -76.90 -47.21 -105.06
C GLU A 265 -77.65 -46.63 -106.27
N ALA A 266 -77.46 -45.35 -106.60
CA ALA A 266 -78.11 -44.75 -107.76
C ALA A 266 -77.61 -45.36 -109.08
N LEU A 267 -76.32 -45.68 -109.18
CA LEU A 267 -75.73 -46.39 -110.32
C LEU A 267 -76.23 -47.84 -110.42
N ALA A 268 -76.45 -48.52 -109.29
CA ALA A 268 -77.07 -49.84 -109.25
C ALA A 268 -78.52 -49.78 -109.75
N ARG A 269 -79.32 -48.80 -109.31
CA ARG A 269 -80.69 -48.59 -109.81
C ARG A 269 -80.71 -48.27 -111.32
N ILE A 270 -79.82 -47.40 -111.80
CA ILE A 270 -79.68 -47.09 -113.24
C ILE A 270 -79.25 -48.33 -114.04
N ALA A 271 -78.40 -49.20 -113.47
CA ALA A 271 -78.03 -50.47 -114.10
C ALA A 271 -79.21 -51.46 -114.14
N GLU A 272 -80.03 -51.51 -113.09
CA GLU A 272 -81.25 -52.31 -113.03
C GLU A 272 -82.30 -51.81 -114.03
N GLU A 273 -82.59 -50.50 -114.06
CA GLU A 273 -83.48 -49.86 -115.04
C GLU A 273 -83.02 -50.14 -116.48
N ARG A 274 -81.72 -50.05 -116.75
CA ARG A 274 -81.12 -50.40 -118.06
C ARG A 274 -81.34 -51.87 -118.41
N ASP A 275 -81.20 -52.78 -117.45
CA ASP A 275 -81.32 -54.21 -117.72
C ASP A 275 -82.79 -54.66 -117.80
N GLN A 276 -83.70 -54.01 -117.09
CA GLN A 276 -85.15 -54.08 -117.33
C GLN A 276 -85.50 -53.56 -118.73
N ALA A 277 -84.94 -52.43 -119.17
CA ALA A 277 -85.13 -51.90 -120.52
C ALA A 277 -84.57 -52.82 -121.62
N ARG A 278 -83.47 -53.54 -121.34
CA ARG A 278 -82.96 -54.60 -122.24
C ARG A 278 -83.92 -55.79 -122.33
N GLN A 279 -84.46 -56.28 -121.21
CA GLN A 279 -85.46 -57.34 -121.23
C GLN A 279 -86.73 -56.93 -122.00
N GLN A 280 -87.17 -55.68 -121.87
CA GLN A 280 -88.26 -55.13 -122.69
C GLN A 280 -87.90 -55.10 -124.18
N HIS A 281 -86.66 -54.75 -124.53
CA HIS A 281 -86.16 -54.79 -125.91
C HIS A 281 -86.10 -56.21 -126.50
N GLU A 282 -85.71 -57.20 -125.69
CA GLU A 282 -85.72 -58.62 -126.10
C GLU A 282 -87.15 -59.14 -126.30
N GLN A 283 -88.09 -58.78 -125.41
CA GLN A 283 -89.52 -59.09 -125.57
C GLN A 283 -90.11 -58.45 -126.83
N LEU A 284 -89.73 -57.21 -127.16
CA LEU A 284 -90.12 -56.55 -128.41
C LEU A 284 -89.53 -57.24 -129.65
N ASN A 285 -88.25 -57.67 -129.60
CA ASN A 285 -87.64 -58.45 -130.68
C ASN A 285 -88.32 -59.81 -130.87
N ALA A 286 -88.71 -60.51 -129.80
CA ALA A 286 -89.48 -61.75 -129.90
C ALA A 286 -90.87 -61.49 -130.54
N SER A 287 -91.53 -60.37 -130.22
CA SER A 287 -92.77 -59.96 -130.87
C SER A 287 -92.61 -59.59 -132.36
N LEU A 288 -91.44 -59.07 -132.76
CA LEU A 288 -91.11 -58.81 -134.16
C LEU A 288 -90.86 -60.10 -134.94
N ALA A 289 -90.03 -61.02 -134.41
CA ALA A 289 -89.78 -62.32 -135.04
C ALA A 289 -91.09 -63.12 -135.29
N GLY A 290 -92.02 -63.10 -134.34
CA GLY A 290 -93.34 -63.72 -134.50
C GLY A 290 -94.23 -63.05 -135.58
N LYS A 291 -93.99 -61.78 -135.93
CA LYS A 291 -94.66 -61.08 -137.04
C LYS A 291 -93.99 -61.38 -138.38
N ASP A 292 -92.68 -61.53 -138.41
CA ASP A 292 -91.94 -61.90 -139.62
C ASP A 292 -92.29 -63.34 -140.08
N GLU A 293 -92.47 -64.27 -139.13
CA GLU A 293 -93.04 -65.60 -139.44
C GLU A 293 -94.47 -65.52 -140.02
N ALA A 294 -95.30 -64.60 -139.55
CA ALA A 294 -96.66 -64.42 -140.07
C ALA A 294 -96.64 -63.84 -141.49
N LEU A 295 -95.75 -62.89 -141.77
CA LEU A 295 -95.53 -62.34 -143.12
C LEU A 295 -95.01 -63.39 -144.10
N ALA A 296 -94.14 -64.30 -143.66
CA ALA A 296 -93.66 -65.41 -144.48
C ALA A 296 -94.79 -66.37 -144.92
N ARG A 297 -95.76 -66.64 -144.03
CA ARG A 297 -96.93 -67.49 -144.35
C ARG A 297 -97.85 -66.80 -145.37
N ILE A 298 -98.17 -65.53 -145.15
CA ILE A 298 -98.99 -64.70 -146.06
C ILE A 298 -98.35 -64.58 -147.46
N ALA A 299 -97.02 -64.58 -147.56
CA ALA A 299 -96.32 -64.58 -148.84
C ALA A 299 -96.52 -65.89 -149.63
N GLY A 300 -96.51 -67.05 -148.95
CA GLY A 300 -96.70 -68.36 -149.59
C GLY A 300 -98.13 -68.59 -150.12
N GLU A 301 -99.14 -68.21 -149.34
CA GLU A 301 -100.55 -68.34 -149.72
C GLU A 301 -100.88 -67.51 -150.98
N ARG A 302 -100.32 -66.31 -151.09
CA ARG A 302 -100.51 -65.40 -152.23
C ARG A 302 -100.01 -65.99 -153.56
N ASP A 303 -98.90 -66.72 -153.54
CA ASP A 303 -98.29 -67.20 -154.78
C ASP A 303 -98.89 -68.56 -155.23
N GLN A 304 -99.46 -69.34 -154.31
CA GLN A 304 -100.38 -70.44 -154.65
C GLN A 304 -101.69 -69.94 -155.30
N ALA A 305 -102.27 -68.86 -154.77
CA ALA A 305 -103.48 -68.24 -155.32
C ALA A 305 -103.29 -67.71 -156.76
N ARG A 306 -102.05 -67.38 -157.16
CA ARG A 306 -101.73 -66.93 -158.53
C ARG A 306 -101.69 -68.06 -159.55
N GLN A 307 -101.07 -69.19 -159.23
CA GLN A 307 -101.00 -70.34 -160.14
C GLN A 307 -102.40 -70.93 -160.46
N GLN A 308 -103.34 -70.85 -159.52
CA GLN A 308 -104.71 -71.33 -159.72
C GLN A 308 -105.55 -70.42 -160.64
N HIS A 309 -105.19 -69.14 -160.79
CA HIS A 309 -106.02 -68.16 -161.47
C HIS A 309 -105.81 -68.11 -163.00
N GLU A 310 -104.71 -68.65 -163.50
CA GLU A 310 -104.31 -68.57 -164.92
C GLU A 310 -104.78 -69.79 -165.75
N GLN A 311 -104.98 -70.96 -165.13
CA GLN A 311 -105.42 -72.18 -165.82
C GLN A 311 -106.94 -72.40 -165.83
N LEU A 312 -107.70 -71.74 -164.93
CA LEU A 312 -109.16 -71.87 -164.87
C LEU A 312 -109.91 -71.07 -165.96
N ASN A 313 -109.25 -70.13 -166.65
CA ASN A 313 -109.89 -69.21 -167.59
C ASN A 313 -109.99 -69.74 -169.05
N ALA A 314 -109.87 -71.06 -169.25
CA ALA A 314 -109.78 -71.70 -170.56
C ALA A 314 -110.87 -72.75 -170.86
N SER A 315 -111.55 -73.33 -169.84
CA SER A 315 -112.61 -74.32 -170.10
C SER A 315 -113.65 -74.45 -168.96
N LEU A 316 -114.71 -73.65 -169.04
CA LEU A 316 -116.01 -73.96 -168.47
C LEU A 316 -117.12 -73.50 -169.42
N ALA A 317 -118.31 -74.11 -169.30
CA ALA A 317 -119.57 -73.73 -169.93
C ALA A 317 -119.63 -73.76 -171.48
N GLY A 318 -119.64 -74.98 -172.03
CA GLY A 318 -120.85 -75.43 -172.72
C GLY A 318 -121.51 -76.54 -171.88
N LYS A 319 -122.83 -76.74 -171.85
CA LYS A 319 -123.95 -76.06 -172.52
C LYS A 319 -125.20 -76.22 -171.66
N ASP A 320 -126.15 -75.28 -171.75
CA ASP A 320 -127.57 -75.61 -171.52
C ASP A 320 -128.20 -76.10 -172.83
N GLU A 321 -129.18 -77.00 -172.69
CA GLU A 321 -130.01 -77.64 -173.72
C GLU A 321 -129.28 -78.34 -174.90
N ALA A 322 -129.53 -79.62 -175.18
CA ALA A 322 -130.36 -80.60 -174.48
C ALA A 322 -129.90 -82.04 -174.79
N LEU A 323 -130.55 -83.01 -174.13
CA LEU A 323 -130.83 -84.37 -174.61
C LEU A 323 -129.76 -84.99 -175.56
N ALA A 324 -128.83 -85.86 -175.11
CA ALA A 324 -128.93 -86.67 -173.90
C ALA A 324 -127.59 -87.17 -173.30
N ARG A 325 -127.54 -87.08 -171.96
CA ARG A 325 -127.02 -88.06 -170.97
C ARG A 325 -125.58 -88.61 -171.09
N ILE A 326 -124.81 -88.37 -170.03
CA ILE A 326 -124.04 -89.32 -169.17
C ILE A 326 -123.47 -88.43 -168.03
N ALA A 327 -123.90 -88.52 -166.77
CA ALA A 327 -123.89 -89.59 -165.76
C ALA A 327 -122.64 -89.53 -164.85
N GLU A 328 -122.91 -89.39 -163.53
CA GLU A 328 -122.03 -89.57 -162.36
C GLU A 328 -120.74 -88.71 -162.24
N GLU A 329 -120.78 -87.66 -161.39
CA GLU A 329 -119.79 -87.54 -160.30
C GLU A 329 -120.19 -86.58 -159.15
N ARG A 330 -119.80 -86.97 -157.92
CA ARG A 330 -119.23 -86.17 -156.81
C ARG A 330 -120.03 -85.03 -156.14
N ASP A 331 -120.43 -85.29 -154.89
CA ASP A 331 -120.94 -84.32 -153.91
C ASP A 331 -119.96 -83.22 -153.48
N HIS A 332 -120.50 -82.13 -152.91
CA HIS A 332 -119.70 -81.11 -152.24
C HIS A 332 -120.41 -80.44 -151.04
N ALA A 333 -119.84 -80.70 -149.85
CA ALA A 333 -119.83 -79.84 -148.65
C ALA A 333 -121.14 -79.37 -147.98
N ARG A 334 -121.10 -79.22 -146.64
CA ARG A 334 -121.12 -77.89 -145.96
C ARG A 334 -120.94 -77.96 -144.43
N GLN A 335 -120.21 -76.96 -143.92
CA GLN A 335 -120.36 -76.28 -142.61
C GLN A 335 -119.93 -76.93 -141.27
N GLN A 336 -119.13 -76.12 -140.54
CA GLN A 336 -119.25 -75.72 -139.10
C GLN A 336 -118.49 -76.43 -137.94
N HIS A 337 -118.15 -75.56 -136.97
CA HIS A 337 -117.62 -75.67 -135.58
C HIS A 337 -116.24 -76.34 -135.32
N GLU A 338 -115.38 -75.96 -134.35
CA GLU A 338 -115.25 -74.88 -133.30
C GLU A 338 -115.18 -75.37 -131.83
N ALA A 339 -114.34 -74.70 -131.02
CA ALA A 339 -114.18 -74.76 -129.55
C ALA A 339 -113.65 -76.08 -128.90
N LEU A 340 -113.24 -76.11 -127.61
CA LEU A 340 -112.24 -75.36 -126.80
C LEU A 340 -112.32 -75.86 -125.32
N GLY A 341 -111.26 -75.72 -124.50
CA GLY A 341 -111.37 -75.91 -123.03
C GLY A 341 -110.08 -76.08 -122.23
N LEU A 342 -109.94 -75.34 -121.11
CA LEU A 342 -108.86 -75.39 -120.10
C LEU A 342 -109.41 -75.02 -118.71
N VAL A 343 -108.70 -75.38 -117.62
CA VAL A 343 -108.66 -74.80 -116.23
C VAL A 343 -107.83 -75.79 -115.35
N SER A 344 -106.88 -75.47 -114.44
CA SER A 344 -106.53 -74.31 -113.57
C SER A 344 -106.99 -74.46 -112.10
N GLN A 345 -106.35 -73.83 -111.09
CA GLN A 345 -105.03 -74.10 -110.48
C GLN A 345 -104.71 -73.01 -109.42
N GLU A 346 -104.53 -73.33 -108.13
CA GLU A 346 -104.21 -72.30 -107.10
C GLU A 346 -103.54 -72.81 -105.80
N LYS A 347 -102.98 -71.87 -105.00
CA LYS A 347 -102.33 -71.93 -103.65
C LYS A 347 -100.83 -72.26 -103.51
N SER A 348 -100.04 -71.27 -103.05
CA SER A 348 -98.99 -71.42 -101.99
C SER A 348 -98.27 -70.10 -101.61
N ALA A 349 -98.56 -69.47 -100.45
CA ALA A 349 -97.70 -68.43 -99.83
C ALA A 349 -98.17 -68.03 -98.41
N GLU A 350 -97.47 -68.43 -97.32
CA GLU A 350 -97.62 -67.78 -95.99
C GLU A 350 -96.52 -68.13 -94.92
N ALA A 351 -95.25 -68.37 -95.29
CA ALA A 351 -94.27 -69.03 -94.40
C ALA A 351 -93.10 -68.19 -93.83
N GLU A 352 -92.77 -67.00 -94.38
CA GLU A 352 -91.50 -66.32 -94.08
C GLU A 352 -91.57 -65.23 -92.99
N ARG A 353 -92.78 -64.93 -92.48
CA ARG A 353 -93.06 -63.69 -91.74
C ARG A 353 -92.57 -63.66 -90.27
N LEU A 354 -91.98 -64.74 -89.76
CA LEU A 354 -91.57 -64.88 -88.34
C LEU A 354 -90.06 -64.70 -88.08
N SER A 355 -89.26 -64.39 -89.10
CA SER A 355 -87.80 -64.26 -88.95
C SER A 355 -87.33 -62.85 -88.56
N GLN A 356 -88.12 -61.81 -88.81
CA GLN A 356 -87.64 -60.41 -88.76
C GLN A 356 -87.71 -59.75 -87.37
N ASP A 357 -88.70 -60.08 -86.53
CA ASP A 357 -88.91 -59.41 -85.24
C ASP A 357 -87.84 -59.73 -84.17
N ALA A 358 -87.12 -60.85 -84.29
CA ALA A 358 -86.11 -61.27 -83.32
C ALA A 358 -84.86 -60.36 -83.29
N ASN A 359 -84.43 -59.87 -84.46
CA ASN A 359 -83.14 -59.17 -84.61
C ASN A 359 -83.19 -57.71 -84.15
N ALA A 360 -84.38 -57.07 -84.17
CA ALA A 360 -84.56 -55.67 -83.78
C ALA A 360 -84.46 -55.43 -82.26
N ALA A 361 -84.48 -56.48 -81.44
CA ALA A 361 -84.30 -56.39 -79.99
C ALA A 361 -82.81 -56.40 -79.58
N HIS A 362 -81.98 -57.22 -80.24
CA HIS A 362 -80.59 -57.47 -79.84
C HIS A 362 -79.70 -56.23 -79.99
N ALA A 363 -79.81 -55.52 -81.12
CA ALA A 363 -79.03 -54.32 -81.41
C ALA A 363 -79.28 -53.16 -80.42
N ARG A 364 -80.46 -53.12 -79.77
CA ARG A 364 -80.81 -52.08 -78.79
C ARG A 364 -80.20 -52.32 -77.40
N ALA A 365 -79.84 -53.57 -77.08
CA ALA A 365 -79.18 -53.90 -75.81
C ALA A 365 -77.69 -53.47 -75.81
N GLN A 366 -76.96 -53.81 -76.86
CA GLN A 366 -75.52 -53.52 -76.98
C GLN A 366 -75.20 -52.01 -76.98
N ALA A 367 -76.09 -51.18 -77.56
CA ALA A 367 -75.94 -49.73 -77.55
C ALA A 367 -76.02 -49.12 -76.14
N ALA A 368 -76.86 -49.68 -75.25
CA ALA A 368 -76.96 -49.25 -73.86
C ALA A 368 -75.75 -49.68 -73.02
N GLU A 369 -75.21 -50.87 -73.27
CA GLU A 369 -74.03 -51.41 -72.58
C GLU A 369 -72.74 -50.61 -72.91
N ALA A 370 -72.61 -50.14 -74.15
CA ALA A 370 -71.54 -49.21 -74.56
C ALA A 370 -71.63 -47.86 -73.82
N GLN A 371 -72.83 -47.27 -73.69
CA GLN A 371 -73.01 -46.01 -72.97
C GLN A 371 -72.81 -46.15 -71.45
N ALA A 372 -73.16 -47.30 -70.87
CA ALA A 372 -72.91 -47.59 -69.46
C ALA A 372 -71.41 -47.73 -69.14
N SER A 373 -70.62 -48.34 -70.04
CA SER A 373 -69.17 -48.47 -69.88
C SER A 373 -68.43 -47.15 -70.12
N GLU A 374 -68.84 -46.33 -71.08
CA GLU A 374 -68.26 -44.99 -71.29
C GLU A 374 -68.52 -44.05 -70.09
N THR A 375 -69.73 -44.06 -69.53
CA THR A 375 -70.06 -43.23 -68.37
C THR A 375 -69.29 -43.65 -67.10
N LEU A 376 -69.10 -44.96 -66.88
CA LEU A 376 -68.21 -45.46 -65.82
C LEU A 376 -66.75 -45.02 -66.01
N ALA A 377 -66.23 -45.06 -67.24
CA ALA A 377 -64.87 -44.61 -67.53
C ALA A 377 -64.67 -43.11 -67.25
N ARG A 378 -65.66 -42.26 -67.60
CA ARG A 378 -65.64 -40.81 -67.30
C ARG A 378 -65.69 -40.54 -65.79
N VAL A 379 -66.45 -41.31 -65.00
CA VAL A 379 -66.47 -41.17 -63.53
C VAL A 379 -65.12 -41.58 -62.94
N ALA A 380 -64.53 -42.69 -63.37
CA ALA A 380 -63.22 -43.13 -62.89
C ALA A 380 -62.09 -42.12 -63.20
N ALA A 381 -62.14 -41.45 -64.35
CA ALA A 381 -61.21 -40.37 -64.70
C ALA A 381 -61.35 -39.17 -63.75
N LEU A 382 -62.58 -38.68 -63.53
CA LEU A 382 -62.85 -37.58 -62.60
C LEU A 382 -62.51 -37.91 -61.14
N GLU A 383 -62.65 -39.17 -60.72
CA GLU A 383 -62.19 -39.63 -59.40
C GLU A 383 -60.66 -39.68 -59.29
N ALA A 384 -59.94 -39.99 -60.37
CA ALA A 384 -58.48 -39.91 -60.41
C ALA A 384 -58.01 -38.45 -60.31
N GLU A 385 -58.54 -37.55 -61.16
CA GLU A 385 -58.25 -36.11 -61.14
C GLU A 385 -58.54 -35.48 -59.76
N LEU A 386 -59.66 -35.84 -59.14
CA LEU A 386 -60.04 -35.37 -57.81
C LEU A 386 -59.04 -35.81 -56.73
N ASN A 387 -58.49 -37.03 -56.83
CA ASN A 387 -57.51 -37.54 -55.88
C ASN A 387 -56.10 -36.99 -56.14
N GLU A 388 -55.74 -36.72 -57.39
CA GLU A 388 -54.50 -36.02 -57.74
C GLU A 388 -54.51 -34.57 -57.23
N ALA A 389 -55.61 -33.84 -57.45
CA ALA A 389 -55.80 -32.49 -56.90
C ALA A 389 -55.76 -32.45 -55.36
N ARG A 390 -56.31 -33.48 -54.69
CA ARG A 390 -56.19 -33.64 -53.23
C ARG A 390 -54.76 -33.90 -52.78
N SER A 391 -54.00 -34.69 -53.53
CA SER A 391 -52.59 -34.98 -53.27
C SER A 391 -51.74 -33.72 -53.40
N ALA A 392 -51.93 -32.95 -54.49
CA ALA A 392 -51.26 -31.67 -54.70
C ALA A 392 -51.54 -30.66 -53.58
N LEU A 393 -52.81 -30.53 -53.16
CA LEU A 393 -53.20 -29.64 -52.05
C LEU A 393 -52.63 -30.09 -50.69
N ALA A 394 -52.43 -31.39 -50.48
CA ALA A 394 -51.76 -31.89 -49.28
C ALA A 394 -50.27 -31.53 -49.28
N ALA A 395 -49.58 -31.75 -50.40
CA ALA A 395 -48.16 -31.39 -50.57
C ALA A 395 -47.91 -29.87 -50.48
N GLU A 396 -48.81 -29.04 -51.02
CA GLU A 396 -48.73 -27.59 -50.88
C GLU A 396 -48.84 -27.18 -49.40
N ARG A 397 -49.81 -27.74 -48.66
CA ARG A 397 -49.99 -27.47 -47.22
C ARG A 397 -48.81 -27.91 -46.38
N GLU A 398 -48.19 -29.04 -46.70
CA GLU A 398 -46.98 -29.50 -46.02
C GLU A 398 -45.79 -28.58 -46.32
N SER A 399 -45.61 -28.16 -47.57
CA SER A 399 -44.57 -27.18 -47.94
C SER A 399 -44.81 -25.79 -47.34
N ALA A 400 -46.06 -25.37 -47.15
CA ALA A 400 -46.42 -24.15 -46.44
C ALA A 400 -46.16 -24.26 -44.94
N ALA A 401 -46.44 -25.40 -44.32
CA ALA A 401 -46.12 -25.69 -42.93
C ALA A 401 -44.60 -25.66 -42.68
N GLN A 402 -43.81 -26.32 -43.54
CA GLN A 402 -42.35 -26.29 -43.50
C GLN A 402 -41.82 -24.84 -43.58
N ARG A 403 -42.27 -24.05 -44.57
CA ARG A 403 -41.91 -22.63 -44.68
C ARG A 403 -42.30 -21.81 -43.44
N SER A 404 -43.44 -22.09 -42.81
CA SER A 404 -43.84 -21.40 -41.58
C SER A 404 -42.94 -21.74 -40.39
N ALA A 405 -42.46 -22.99 -40.30
CA ALA A 405 -41.52 -23.43 -39.28
C ALA A 405 -40.12 -22.83 -39.49
N GLU A 406 -39.65 -22.77 -40.74
CA GLU A 406 -38.39 -22.08 -41.11
C GLU A 406 -38.43 -20.60 -40.72
N VAL A 407 -39.53 -19.89 -41.01
CA VAL A 407 -39.69 -18.48 -40.62
C VAL A 407 -39.74 -18.30 -39.11
N SER A 408 -40.35 -19.22 -38.34
CA SER A 408 -40.27 -19.17 -36.88
C SER A 408 -38.85 -19.43 -36.36
N ALA A 409 -38.11 -20.38 -36.94
CA ALA A 409 -36.74 -20.67 -36.54
C ALA A 409 -35.78 -19.50 -36.85
N GLN A 410 -35.96 -18.84 -38.00
CA GLN A 410 -35.24 -17.61 -38.34
C GLN A 410 -35.57 -16.47 -37.38
N ARG A 411 -36.84 -16.34 -36.98
CA ARG A 411 -37.27 -15.34 -35.98
C ARG A 411 -36.62 -15.61 -34.62
N ASP A 412 -36.69 -16.83 -34.11
CA ASP A 412 -36.06 -17.23 -32.85
C ASP A 412 -34.54 -16.98 -32.87
N GLN A 413 -33.89 -17.21 -34.01
CA GLN A 413 -32.47 -16.93 -34.19
C GLN A 413 -32.18 -15.42 -34.20
N ALA A 414 -33.01 -14.60 -34.85
CA ALA A 414 -32.88 -13.15 -34.83
C ALA A 414 -33.12 -12.56 -33.42
N GLU A 415 -34.08 -13.09 -32.67
CA GLU A 415 -34.34 -12.68 -31.28
C GLU A 415 -33.19 -13.08 -30.33
N ARG A 416 -32.53 -14.23 -30.55
CA ARG A 416 -31.28 -14.60 -29.84
C ARG A 416 -30.11 -13.67 -30.18
N VAL A 417 -29.85 -13.43 -31.46
CA VAL A 417 -28.77 -12.53 -31.91
C VAL A 417 -28.99 -11.09 -31.40
N GLY A 418 -30.25 -10.64 -31.32
CA GLY A 418 -30.59 -9.38 -30.66
C GLY A 418 -30.22 -9.35 -29.18
N GLY A 419 -30.54 -10.41 -28.42
CA GLY A 419 -30.16 -10.55 -27.02
C GLY A 419 -28.64 -10.61 -26.81
N GLU A 420 -27.91 -11.35 -27.65
CA GLU A 420 -26.44 -11.42 -27.64
C GLU A 420 -25.80 -10.06 -27.96
N LEU A 421 -26.38 -9.30 -28.90
CA LEU A 421 -25.92 -7.95 -29.25
C LEU A 421 -26.12 -6.95 -28.09
N ASP A 422 -27.28 -6.97 -27.44
CA ASP A 422 -27.56 -6.09 -26.30
C ASP A 422 -26.77 -6.48 -25.05
N GLU A 423 -26.47 -7.76 -24.83
CA GLU A 423 -25.56 -8.17 -23.76
C GLU A 423 -24.11 -7.76 -24.05
N ALA A 424 -23.63 -7.91 -25.29
CA ALA A 424 -22.33 -7.39 -25.71
C ALA A 424 -22.24 -5.86 -25.56
N ARG A 425 -23.33 -5.12 -25.81
CA ARG A 425 -23.41 -3.67 -25.56
C ARG A 425 -23.34 -3.32 -24.08
N LYS A 426 -23.98 -4.08 -23.20
CA LYS A 426 -23.82 -3.92 -21.73
C LYS A 426 -22.38 -4.18 -21.30
N GLN A 427 -21.76 -5.26 -21.77
CA GLN A 427 -20.36 -5.60 -21.48
C GLN A 427 -19.42 -4.47 -21.92
N ILE A 428 -19.54 -3.98 -23.15
CA ILE A 428 -18.76 -2.85 -23.65
C ILE A 428 -18.99 -1.58 -22.82
N SER A 429 -20.23 -1.32 -22.38
CA SER A 429 -20.54 -0.16 -21.54
C SER A 429 -19.92 -0.26 -20.14
N ALA A 430 -19.95 -1.45 -19.53
CA ALA A 430 -19.31 -1.72 -18.25
C ALA A 430 -17.79 -1.55 -18.34
N LEU A 431 -17.15 -2.18 -19.33
CA LEU A 431 -15.70 -2.08 -19.58
C LEU A 431 -15.24 -0.65 -19.91
N MET A 432 -16.10 0.18 -20.50
CA MET A 432 -15.84 1.61 -20.70
C MET A 432 -15.94 2.42 -19.41
N SER A 433 -16.85 2.06 -18.49
CA SER A 433 -16.92 2.66 -17.15
C SER A 433 -15.70 2.27 -16.31
N GLU A 434 -15.38 0.98 -16.27
CA GLU A 434 -14.25 0.42 -15.54
C GLU A 434 -12.92 1.03 -16.02
N LYS A 435 -12.73 1.18 -17.34
CA LYS A 435 -11.58 1.87 -17.93
C LYS A 435 -11.51 3.35 -17.54
N ALA A 436 -12.65 4.02 -17.36
CA ALA A 436 -12.69 5.42 -16.91
C ALA A 436 -12.37 5.54 -15.41
N GLU A 437 -12.82 4.59 -14.60
CA GLU A 437 -12.48 4.47 -13.17
C GLU A 437 -10.99 4.18 -12.98
N GLN A 438 -10.45 3.16 -13.66
CA GLN A 438 -9.01 2.87 -13.71
C GLN A 438 -8.18 4.08 -14.17
N GLY A 439 -8.66 4.84 -15.17
CA GLY A 439 -8.02 6.07 -15.62
C GLY A 439 -7.99 7.17 -14.56
N ALA A 440 -9.07 7.30 -13.77
CA ALA A 440 -9.15 8.24 -12.64
C ALA A 440 -8.29 7.78 -11.45
N GLU A 441 -8.18 6.49 -11.19
CA GLU A 441 -7.33 5.92 -10.15
C GLU A 441 -5.86 6.02 -10.50
N LEU A 442 -5.46 5.74 -11.75
CA LEU A 442 -4.07 5.91 -12.20
C LEU A 442 -3.65 7.39 -12.16
N ALA A 443 -4.58 8.33 -12.39
CA ALA A 443 -4.37 9.76 -12.16
C ALA A 443 -4.25 10.13 -10.66
N ARG A 444 -5.02 9.50 -9.77
CA ARG A 444 -4.86 9.66 -8.30
C ARG A 444 -3.51 9.13 -7.83
N VAL A 445 -3.17 7.89 -8.17
CA VAL A 445 -1.89 7.25 -7.82
C VAL A 445 -0.71 8.07 -8.37
N SER A 446 -0.79 8.62 -9.58
CA SER A 446 0.25 9.51 -10.10
C SER A 446 0.40 10.80 -9.26
N ASN A 447 -0.70 11.42 -8.85
CA ASN A 447 -0.67 12.59 -7.97
C ASN A 447 -0.16 12.25 -6.56
N ASP A 448 -0.55 11.11 -6.00
CA ASP A 448 -0.09 10.64 -4.68
C ASP A 448 1.40 10.28 -4.69
N VAL A 449 1.91 9.66 -5.76
CA VAL A 449 3.35 9.42 -5.95
C VAL A 449 4.13 10.73 -6.07
N ASN A 450 3.61 11.72 -6.80
CA ASN A 450 4.23 13.05 -6.87
C ASN A 450 4.23 13.75 -5.50
N ALA A 451 3.12 13.71 -4.76
CA ALA A 451 3.03 14.29 -3.42
C ALA A 451 3.91 13.57 -2.37
N LEU A 452 4.07 12.24 -2.49
CA LEU A 452 5.02 11.46 -1.69
C LEU A 452 6.47 11.83 -2.03
N ARG A 453 6.79 12.02 -3.31
CA ARG A 453 8.11 12.46 -3.76
C ARG A 453 8.44 13.86 -3.25
N GLU A 454 7.54 14.83 -3.36
CA GLU A 454 7.74 16.18 -2.80
C GLU A 454 7.97 16.14 -1.29
N ARG A 455 7.24 15.28 -0.56
CA ARG A 455 7.43 15.05 0.87
C ARG A 455 8.78 14.39 1.18
N ALA A 456 9.24 13.44 0.38
CA ALA A 456 10.55 12.81 0.52
C ALA A 456 11.69 13.82 0.27
N GLU A 457 11.63 14.57 -0.82
CA GLU A 457 12.62 15.62 -1.13
C GLU A 457 12.60 16.76 -0.09
N ALA A 458 11.45 17.04 0.55
CA ALA A 458 11.36 17.98 1.67
C ALA A 458 11.91 17.39 2.98
N ALA A 459 11.68 16.09 3.24
CA ALA A 459 12.24 15.38 4.39
C ALA A 459 13.76 15.27 4.31
N GLU A 460 14.32 14.99 3.13
CA GLU A 460 15.77 14.95 2.88
C GLU A 460 16.41 16.34 3.10
N LYS A 461 15.79 17.41 2.60
CA LYS A 461 16.22 18.79 2.86
C LYS A 461 16.17 19.13 4.35
N ASN A 462 15.09 18.78 5.05
CA ASN A 462 15.01 18.98 6.51
C ASN A 462 16.03 18.14 7.30
N ALA A 463 16.30 16.90 6.88
CA ALA A 463 17.27 16.01 7.52
C ALA A 463 18.72 16.49 7.31
N THR A 464 19.05 16.99 6.12
CA THR A 464 20.38 17.57 5.82
C THR A 464 20.58 18.91 6.53
N ASP A 465 19.55 19.77 6.62
CA ASP A 465 19.60 21.00 7.43
C ASP A 465 19.70 20.70 8.94
N LEU A 466 19.01 19.67 9.44
CA LEU A 466 19.14 19.20 10.83
C LEU A 466 20.53 18.62 11.11
N ALA A 467 21.05 17.76 10.25
CA ALA A 467 22.41 17.21 10.38
C ALA A 467 23.46 18.32 10.37
N LYS A 468 23.32 19.31 9.48
CA LYS A 468 24.20 20.48 9.45
C LYS A 468 24.12 21.29 10.74
N ARG A 469 22.91 21.62 11.23
CA ARG A 469 22.72 22.35 12.50
C ARG A 469 23.23 21.58 13.70
N LEU A 470 23.12 20.25 13.72
CA LEU A 470 23.70 19.39 14.76
C LEU A 470 25.22 19.46 14.72
N VAL A 471 25.87 19.35 13.56
CA VAL A 471 27.34 19.49 13.44
C VAL A 471 27.81 20.90 13.82
N GLU A 472 27.13 21.95 13.36
CA GLU A 472 27.45 23.35 13.73
C GLU A 472 27.27 23.58 15.24
N LYS A 473 26.26 22.94 15.86
CA LYS A 473 26.02 23.01 17.31
C LYS A 473 27.04 22.20 18.11
N GLU A 474 27.32 20.95 17.74
CA GLU A 474 28.31 20.09 18.40
C GLU A 474 29.71 20.72 18.35
N GLN A 475 30.10 21.31 17.22
CA GLN A 475 31.38 22.06 17.11
C GLN A 475 31.39 23.34 17.95
N GLY A 476 30.26 24.02 18.10
CA GLY A 476 30.11 25.17 19.00
C GLY A 476 30.26 24.77 20.46
N GLU A 477 29.46 23.80 20.93
CA GLU A 477 29.46 23.31 22.31
C GLU A 477 30.81 22.64 22.68
N GLU A 478 31.45 21.89 21.78
CA GLU A 478 32.79 21.31 22.03
C GLU A 478 33.87 22.41 22.16
N SER A 479 33.82 23.45 21.32
CA SER A 479 34.72 24.61 21.40
C SER A 479 34.54 25.39 22.70
N GLU A 480 33.29 25.65 23.09
CA GLU A 480 32.97 26.32 24.35
C GLU A 480 33.39 25.49 25.57
N LEU A 481 33.08 24.19 25.60
CA LEU A 481 33.51 23.26 26.66
C LEU A 481 35.04 23.20 26.76
N ALA A 482 35.76 23.12 25.63
CA ALA A 482 37.23 23.14 25.63
C ALA A 482 37.80 24.47 26.14
N SER A 483 37.13 25.60 25.87
CA SER A 483 37.51 26.91 26.40
C SER A 483 37.30 27.00 27.91
N LEU A 484 36.14 26.55 28.40
CA LEU A 484 35.78 26.55 29.83
C LEU A 484 36.65 25.57 30.61
N GLN A 485 36.97 24.40 30.07
CA GLN A 485 37.88 23.43 30.70
C GLN A 485 39.31 24.02 30.85
N ARG A 486 39.79 24.77 29.86
CA ARG A 486 41.06 25.52 29.97
C ARG A 486 40.98 26.62 31.03
N GLN A 487 39.87 27.35 31.09
CA GLN A 487 39.66 28.41 32.09
C GLN A 487 39.60 27.84 33.52
N PHE A 488 38.76 26.82 33.78
CA PHE A 488 38.66 26.17 35.09
C PHE A 488 39.98 25.51 35.51
N SER A 489 40.70 24.85 34.60
CA SER A 489 42.00 24.23 34.96
C SER A 489 43.12 25.26 35.18
N ALA A 490 43.07 26.43 34.56
CA ALA A 490 43.95 27.55 34.90
C ALA A 490 43.56 28.18 36.25
N GLN A 491 42.27 28.41 36.50
CA GLN A 491 41.76 28.98 37.74
C GLN A 491 42.02 28.06 38.95
N ALA A 492 41.84 26.75 38.81
CA ALA A 492 42.14 25.76 39.85
C ALA A 492 43.64 25.72 40.19
N LYS A 493 44.53 25.87 39.20
CA LYS A 493 45.98 25.99 39.43
C LYS A 493 46.34 27.29 40.15
N ALA A 494 45.70 28.41 39.80
CA ALA A 494 45.87 29.68 40.48
C ALA A 494 45.42 29.61 41.95
N HIS A 495 44.24 29.05 42.22
CA HIS A 495 43.74 28.86 43.58
C HIS A 495 44.60 27.89 44.39
N SER A 496 45.02 26.74 43.83
CA SER A 496 45.94 25.82 44.51
C SER A 496 47.21 26.55 44.94
N LYS A 497 47.84 27.30 44.02
CA LYS A 497 49.04 28.09 44.32
C LYS A 497 48.80 29.13 45.41
N ALA A 498 47.66 29.83 45.38
CA ALA A 498 47.30 30.80 46.42
C ALA A 498 47.09 30.14 47.79
N TYR A 499 46.45 28.97 47.85
CA TYR A 499 46.32 28.18 49.08
C TYR A 499 47.68 27.66 49.59
N ASP A 500 48.58 27.23 48.71
CA ASP A 500 49.93 26.78 49.07
C ASP A 500 50.79 27.96 49.58
N GLU A 501 50.70 29.14 48.97
CA GLU A 501 51.38 30.38 49.40
C GLU A 501 50.84 30.90 50.74
N LEU A 502 49.51 30.92 50.92
CA LEU A 502 48.87 31.30 52.18
C LEU A 502 49.19 30.31 53.30
N ARG A 503 49.24 29.01 53.00
CA ARG A 503 49.66 27.96 53.94
C ARG A 503 51.12 28.15 54.35
N ALA A 504 52.03 28.38 53.41
CA ALA A 504 53.42 28.64 53.72
C ALA A 504 53.59 29.90 54.59
N ASN A 505 52.80 30.94 54.35
CA ASN A 505 52.73 32.14 55.19
C ASN A 505 52.22 31.81 56.61
N ALA A 506 51.14 31.02 56.74
CA ALA A 506 50.63 30.58 58.04
C ALA A 506 51.64 29.71 58.83
N GLU A 507 52.36 28.81 58.16
CA GLU A 507 53.43 27.99 58.76
C GLU A 507 54.63 28.86 59.20
N GLN A 508 54.95 29.93 58.46
CA GLN A 508 55.90 30.97 58.88
C GLN A 508 55.41 31.76 60.10
N TRP A 509 54.14 32.20 60.13
CA TRP A 509 53.56 32.91 61.26
C TRP A 509 53.52 32.07 62.55
N VAL A 510 53.17 30.79 62.46
CA VAL A 510 53.23 29.86 63.60
C VAL A 510 54.67 29.71 64.11
N THR A 511 55.64 29.64 63.21
CA THR A 511 57.07 29.55 63.56
C THR A 511 57.57 30.84 64.20
N TYR A 512 57.23 31.99 63.62
CA TYR A 512 57.56 33.32 64.14
C TYR A 512 56.94 33.57 65.51
N ALA A 513 55.65 33.25 65.70
CA ALA A 513 54.96 33.39 66.99
C ALA A 513 55.58 32.49 68.06
N LYS A 514 56.03 31.28 67.71
CA LYS A 514 56.71 30.35 68.62
C LYS A 514 58.11 30.85 69.03
N ASP A 515 58.90 31.33 68.09
CA ASP A 515 60.22 31.93 68.35
C ASP A 515 60.09 33.25 69.13
N LEU A 516 59.18 34.14 68.73
CA LEU A 516 58.87 35.39 69.43
C LEU A 516 58.43 35.14 70.87
N ARG A 517 57.56 34.15 71.12
CA ARG A 517 57.17 33.72 72.47
C ARG A 517 58.37 33.21 73.25
N GLN A 518 59.14 32.27 72.71
CA GLN A 518 60.30 31.71 73.40
C GLN A 518 61.36 32.78 73.71
N ARG A 519 61.55 33.75 72.82
CA ARG A 519 62.40 34.93 73.06
C ARG A 519 61.81 35.86 74.11
N LEU A 520 60.50 36.14 74.09
CA LEU A 520 59.84 36.98 75.09
C LEU A 520 59.92 36.35 76.48
N ASP A 521 59.65 35.05 76.61
CA ASP A 521 59.73 34.33 77.90
C ASP A 521 61.15 34.40 78.48
N VAL A 522 62.17 34.01 77.69
CA VAL A 522 63.59 34.01 78.12
C VAL A 522 64.14 35.43 78.32
N SER A 523 63.73 36.40 77.50
CA SER A 523 64.18 37.79 77.56
C SER A 523 63.53 38.54 78.72
N ASN A 524 62.22 38.39 78.94
CA ASN A 524 61.54 39.05 80.05
C ASN A 524 62.10 38.57 81.38
N GLU A 525 62.20 37.26 81.62
CA GLU A 525 62.67 36.75 82.91
C GLU A 525 64.13 37.17 83.21
N LYS A 526 65.04 37.02 82.23
CA LYS A 526 66.46 37.38 82.43
C LYS A 526 66.72 38.88 82.39
N ILE A 527 66.16 39.61 81.44
CA ILE A 527 66.42 41.05 81.30
C ILE A 527 65.66 41.84 82.36
N LEU A 528 64.41 41.53 82.71
CA LEU A 528 63.75 42.26 83.80
C LEU A 528 64.51 42.07 85.13
N PHE A 529 64.97 40.86 85.46
CA PHE A 529 65.74 40.65 86.69
C PHE A 529 67.11 41.33 86.64
N ILE A 530 67.91 41.14 85.57
CA ILE A 530 69.26 41.70 85.47
C ILE A 530 69.22 43.23 85.34
N ASP A 531 68.27 43.76 84.57
CA ASP A 531 68.21 45.20 84.25
C ASP A 531 67.49 46.02 85.31
N ALA A 532 66.46 45.48 85.98
CA ALA A 532 65.94 46.12 87.19
C ALA A 532 67.01 46.12 88.29
N ARG A 533 67.81 45.05 88.39
CA ARG A 533 68.96 45.00 89.30
C ARG A 533 70.05 46.00 88.89
N SER A 534 70.48 46.11 87.63
CA SER A 534 71.55 47.05 87.26
C SER A 534 71.10 48.50 87.25
N THR A 535 69.87 48.80 86.82
CA THR A 535 69.28 50.15 86.95
C THR A 535 69.13 50.52 88.43
N GLY A 536 68.69 49.58 89.27
CA GLY A 536 68.68 49.75 90.73
C GLY A 536 70.07 49.98 91.31
N GLU A 537 71.05 49.11 91.03
CA GLU A 537 72.44 49.29 91.48
C GLU A 537 73.01 50.66 91.04
N VAL A 538 72.75 51.13 89.82
CA VAL A 538 73.22 52.43 89.33
C VAL A 538 72.48 53.61 89.97
N ALA A 539 71.15 53.53 90.15
CA ALA A 539 70.37 54.56 90.84
C ALA A 539 70.77 54.66 92.32
N LEU A 540 70.95 53.51 92.97
CA LEU A 540 71.47 53.41 94.34
C LEU A 540 72.87 54.02 94.45
N MET A 541 73.82 53.64 93.58
CA MET A 541 75.18 54.21 93.59
C MET A 541 75.17 55.73 93.37
N ARG A 542 74.42 56.24 92.39
CA ARG A 542 74.30 57.68 92.11
C ARG A 542 73.71 58.46 93.27
N ARG A 543 72.70 57.92 93.96
CA ARG A 543 72.06 58.61 95.09
C ARG A 543 72.78 58.41 96.42
N LEU A 544 73.48 57.29 96.62
CA LEU A 544 74.43 57.09 97.72
C LEU A 544 75.56 58.12 97.65
N ALA A 545 76.10 58.40 96.45
CA ALA A 545 77.08 59.46 96.27
C ALA A 545 76.55 60.84 96.73
N VAL A 546 75.33 61.21 96.34
CA VAL A 546 74.69 62.49 96.71
C VAL A 546 74.37 62.60 98.21
N GLU A 547 73.98 61.50 98.88
CA GLU A 547 73.72 61.54 100.33
C GLU A 547 75.03 61.37 101.15
N LEU A 548 76.10 60.77 100.58
CA LEU A 548 77.47 60.81 101.13
C LEU A 548 78.05 62.23 101.05
N GLU A 549 77.92 62.91 99.91
CA GLU A 549 78.27 64.32 99.72
C GLU A 549 77.60 65.21 100.78
N ARG A 550 76.33 64.91 101.12
CA ARG A 550 75.55 65.61 102.14
C ARG A 550 75.93 65.27 103.59
N LEU A 551 76.42 64.07 103.88
CA LEU A 551 76.77 63.61 105.23
C LEU A 551 78.26 63.83 105.58
N LYS A 552 79.16 63.73 104.59
CA LYS A 552 80.61 63.88 104.76
C LYS A 552 81.28 64.27 103.42
N PRO A 553 81.31 65.57 103.06
CA PRO A 553 81.80 66.02 101.76
C PRO A 553 83.27 65.69 101.48
N ASP A 554 84.13 65.61 102.51
CA ASP A 554 85.56 65.27 102.36
C ASP A 554 85.85 63.77 102.12
N HIS A 555 84.82 62.95 101.90
CA HIS A 555 84.98 61.51 101.69
C HIS A 555 85.43 61.21 100.24
N GLU A 556 86.39 60.30 100.04
CA GLU A 556 86.99 60.03 98.72
C GLU A 556 85.97 59.72 97.60
N LEU A 557 84.86 59.04 97.96
CA LEU A 557 83.76 58.72 97.06
C LEU A 557 82.90 59.93 96.62
N VAL A 558 83.15 61.14 97.12
CA VAL A 558 82.48 62.38 96.69
C VAL A 558 83.19 63.00 95.47
N PHE A 559 84.50 62.78 95.31
CA PHE A 559 85.24 63.31 94.17
C PHE A 559 84.83 62.63 92.85
N ARG A 560 84.43 63.44 91.87
CA ARG A 560 83.88 62.97 90.58
C ARG A 560 84.80 62.00 89.84
N GLU A 561 86.11 62.19 89.91
CA GLU A 561 87.09 61.32 89.26
C GLU A 561 87.16 59.93 89.91
N ALA A 562 87.11 59.86 91.25
CA ALA A 562 87.04 58.60 92.00
C ALA A 562 85.72 57.87 91.72
N GLN A 563 84.59 58.59 91.65
CA GLN A 563 83.29 58.04 91.23
C GLN A 563 83.34 57.50 89.80
N GLN A 564 83.84 58.28 88.84
CA GLN A 564 83.93 57.88 87.44
C GLN A 564 84.82 56.65 87.26
N LYS A 565 85.96 56.59 87.96
CA LYS A 565 86.84 55.43 87.94
C LYS A 565 86.17 54.19 88.55
N LEU A 566 85.60 54.29 89.76
CA LEU A 566 84.91 53.16 90.41
C LEU A 566 83.71 52.66 89.59
N ILE A 567 82.94 53.57 88.99
CA ILE A 567 81.81 53.24 88.11
C ILE A 567 82.30 52.62 86.79
N GLY A 568 83.39 53.13 86.21
CA GLY A 568 84.02 52.62 85.00
C GLY A 568 84.59 51.21 85.19
N ASP A 569 85.36 50.99 86.26
CA ASP A 569 85.93 49.70 86.63
C ASP A 569 84.83 48.66 86.93
N LYS A 570 83.78 49.06 87.67
CA LYS A 570 82.64 48.17 87.98
C LYS A 570 81.80 47.85 86.72
N MET A 571 81.61 48.81 85.81
CA MET A 571 81.00 48.53 84.49
C MET A 571 81.90 47.63 83.63
N ALA A 572 83.22 47.85 83.60
CA ALA A 572 84.14 46.97 82.87
C ALA A 572 84.07 45.53 83.38
N GLN A 573 84.02 45.34 84.70
CA GLN A 573 83.89 44.02 85.32
C GLN A 573 82.53 43.36 85.01
N GLN A 574 81.43 44.10 85.09
CA GLN A 574 80.08 43.59 84.77
C GLN A 574 79.86 43.35 83.27
N LEU A 575 80.55 44.09 82.39
CA LEU A 575 80.50 43.88 80.94
C LEU A 575 81.39 42.70 80.52
N ALA A 576 82.57 42.53 81.14
CA ALA A 576 83.41 41.36 80.94
C ALA A 576 82.67 40.05 81.32
N GLN A 577 81.93 40.06 82.43
CA GLN A 577 81.04 38.96 82.82
C GLN A 577 79.89 38.70 81.82
N LYS A 578 79.56 39.66 80.96
CA LYS A 578 78.56 39.54 79.88
C LYS A 578 79.19 39.22 78.51
N GLY A 579 80.51 39.06 78.41
CA GLY A 579 81.23 38.80 77.15
C GLY A 579 81.58 40.05 76.34
N TYR A 580 81.68 41.22 76.97
CA TYR A 580 82.02 42.50 76.32
C TYR A 580 83.20 43.17 77.03
N ARG A 581 84.16 43.68 76.27
CA ARG A 581 85.27 44.48 76.79
C ARG A 581 84.88 45.95 76.74
N TYR A 582 84.94 46.62 77.88
CA TYR A 582 84.75 48.06 78.00
C TYR A 582 86.10 48.72 78.26
N ASP A 583 86.41 49.77 77.50
CA ASP A 583 87.54 50.65 77.80
C ASP A 583 87.03 51.89 78.56
N PRO A 584 87.34 52.03 79.87
CA PRO A 584 86.87 53.17 80.65
C PRO A 584 87.52 54.50 80.23
N ALA A 585 88.60 54.51 79.43
CA ALA A 585 89.22 55.74 78.94
C ALA A 585 88.53 56.31 77.68
N THR A 586 87.95 55.46 76.83
CA THR A 586 87.26 55.86 75.59
C THR A 586 85.75 55.67 75.62
N ALA A 587 85.22 55.02 76.66
CA ALA A 587 83.81 54.63 76.82
C ALA A 587 83.27 53.70 75.71
N VAL A 588 84.15 53.06 74.94
CA VAL A 588 83.78 52.10 73.89
C VAL A 588 83.55 50.71 74.49
N MET A 589 82.43 50.08 74.11
CA MET A 589 82.19 48.65 74.32
C MET A 589 82.47 47.87 73.03
N SER A 590 83.40 46.92 73.08
CA SER A 590 83.58 45.90 72.04
C SER A 590 83.11 44.54 72.55
N LYS A 591 82.64 43.69 71.65
CA LYS A 591 82.33 42.29 72.00
C LYS A 591 83.64 41.52 72.14
N ILE A 592 83.74 40.65 73.14
CA ILE A 592 84.84 39.67 73.20
C ILE A 592 84.48 38.58 72.20
N GLU A 593 85.21 38.53 71.09
CA GLU A 593 85.02 37.50 70.07
C GLU A 593 85.56 36.15 70.56
N SER A 594 84.83 35.08 70.21
CA SER A 594 85.05 33.69 70.60
C SER A 594 84.65 32.76 69.46
#